data_AF-A0A846YRT4-F1
#
_entry.id   AF-A0A846YRT4-F1
#
_cell.length_a   1.000
_cell.length_b   1.000
_cell.length_c   1.000
_cell.angle_alpha   90.00
_cell.angle_beta   90.00
_cell.angle_gamma   90.00
#
_symmetry.space_group_name_H-M   'P 1'
#
loop_
_entity.id
_entity.type
_entity.pdbx_description
1 polymer ?
#
loop_
_entity_poly.entity_id
_entity_poly.type
_entity_poly.pdbx_seq_one_letter_code
_entity_poly.pdbx_strand_id
1 'polypeptide(L)'
;MVNLPNCSPSGERGNVMSVPLETAQRLELLVRLMVGLRSLGRGSVLYLDGRAEPVLSVPVLSRRRSLAVLVVQDGGGWSYLWDAVHRTPAGAMQIAAEQIAGVAR
;
A
#
# COMPACT_ATOMS: atom_id res chain seq x y z
N MET A 1 -16.11 -22.70 -44.94
CA MET A 1 -16.44 -21.30 -44.63
C MET A 1 -16.65 -21.19 -43.12
N VAL A 2 -15.69 -20.59 -42.42
CA VAL A 2 -15.75 -20.43 -40.95
C VAL A 2 -16.53 -19.15 -40.66
N ASN A 3 -17.70 -19.27 -40.05
CA ASN A 3 -18.42 -18.13 -39.47
C ASN A 3 -17.68 -17.71 -38.19
N LEU A 4 -16.97 -16.59 -38.22
CA LEU A 4 -16.56 -15.91 -37.00
C LEU A 4 -17.72 -15.05 -36.49
N PRO A 5 -18.15 -15.19 -35.23
CA PRO A 5 -19.05 -14.21 -34.63
C PRO A 5 -18.30 -12.89 -34.43
N ASN A 6 -18.93 -11.84 -34.96
CA ASN A 6 -18.53 -10.45 -34.89
C ASN A 6 -18.47 -10.00 -33.41
N CYS A 7 -17.28 -9.99 -32.79
CA CYS A 7 -17.07 -9.35 -31.49
C CYS A 7 -16.98 -7.82 -31.70
N SER A 8 -18.13 -7.15 -31.71
CA SER A 8 -18.18 -5.70 -31.52
C SER A 8 -18.13 -5.40 -30.02
N PRO A 9 -17.16 -4.62 -29.50
CA PRO A 9 -17.27 -4.11 -28.14
C PRO A 9 -18.13 -2.84 -28.18
N SER A 10 -19.44 -3.02 -28.23
CA SER A 10 -20.41 -1.95 -27.98
C SER A 10 -21.07 -2.22 -26.65
N GLY A 11 -20.61 -1.57 -25.59
CA GLY A 11 -21.20 -1.73 -24.27
C GLY A 11 -20.34 -1.11 -23.21
N GLU A 12 -20.57 0.19 -22.97
CA GLU A 12 -20.34 0.86 -21.71
C GLU A 12 -18.90 0.74 -21.15
N ARG A 13 -18.11 1.80 -21.35
CA ARG A 13 -17.13 2.19 -20.32
C ARG A 13 -17.94 2.55 -19.08
N GLY A 14 -18.39 1.53 -18.36
CA GLY A 14 -18.99 1.65 -17.04
C GLY A 14 -18.08 2.57 -16.25
N ASN A 15 -18.68 3.64 -15.75
CA ASN A 15 -18.10 4.63 -14.84
C ASN A 15 -17.02 3.96 -13.99
N VAL A 16 -15.75 4.11 -14.40
CA VAL A 16 -14.61 3.54 -13.67
C VAL A 16 -14.67 4.25 -12.33
N MET A 17 -15.07 3.51 -11.29
CA MET A 17 -15.24 4.01 -9.92
C MET A 17 -14.19 5.07 -9.63
N SER A 18 -14.63 6.32 -9.50
CA SER A 18 -13.76 7.40 -9.07
C SER A 18 -13.32 7.09 -7.64
N VAL A 19 -12.13 6.51 -7.51
CA VAL A 19 -11.52 6.26 -6.20
C VAL A 19 -11.29 7.63 -5.54
N PRO A 20 -11.71 7.84 -4.28
CA PRO A 20 -11.40 9.08 -3.58
C PRO A 20 -9.90 9.38 -3.65
N LEU A 21 -9.54 10.64 -3.91
CA LEU A 21 -8.13 11.06 -4.07
C LEU A 21 -7.28 10.64 -2.87
N GLU A 22 -7.85 10.73 -1.66
CA GLU A 22 -7.21 10.28 -0.43
C GLU A 22 -6.87 8.80 -0.44
N THR A 23 -7.78 7.94 -0.91
CA THR A 23 -7.55 6.50 -1.03
C THR A 23 -6.46 6.21 -2.08
N ALA A 24 -6.46 6.95 -3.19
CA ALA A 24 -5.40 6.83 -4.21
C ALA A 24 -4.03 7.25 -3.66
N GLN A 25 -3.96 8.37 -2.93
CA GLN A 25 -2.73 8.84 -2.29
C GLN A 25 -2.24 7.87 -1.21
N ARG A 26 -3.15 7.34 -0.38
CA ARG A 26 -2.84 6.32 0.63
C ARG A 26 -2.21 5.09 -0.02
N LEU A 27 -2.81 4.61 -1.11
CA LEU A 27 -2.30 3.48 -1.88
C LEU A 27 -0.91 3.78 -2.48
N GLU A 28 -0.75 4.95 -3.12
CA GLU A 28 0.53 5.36 -3.70
C GLU A 28 1.65 5.36 -2.66
N LEU A 29 1.39 5.92 -1.48
CA LEU A 29 2.38 5.99 -0.40
C LEU A 29 2.75 4.60 0.13
N LEU A 30 1.79 3.68 0.24
CA LEU A 30 2.07 2.29 0.63
C LEU A 30 2.85 1.54 -0.44
N VAL A 31 2.58 1.78 -1.72
CA VAL A 31 3.35 1.19 -2.84
C VAL A 31 4.79 1.71 -2.83
N ARG A 32 4.99 3.02 -2.61
CA ARG A 32 6.35 3.58 -2.47
C ARG A 32 7.11 2.95 -1.32
N LEU A 33 6.47 2.76 -0.17
CA LEU A 33 7.07 2.09 0.98
C LEU A 33 7.39 0.62 0.67
N MET A 34 6.50 -0.10 -0.02
CA MET A 34 6.75 -1.46 -0.48
C MET A 34 8.02 -1.55 -1.34
N VAL A 35 8.23 -0.59 -2.25
CA VAL A 35 9.46 -0.51 -3.06
C VAL A 35 10.68 -0.25 -2.17
N GLY A 36 10.60 0.68 -1.21
CA GLY A 36 11.68 0.94 -0.26
C GLY A 36 12.06 -0.29 0.57
N LEU A 37 11.07 -1.02 1.08
CA LEU A 37 11.27 -2.28 1.81
C LEU A 37 11.91 -3.34 0.93
N ARG A 38 11.48 -3.47 -0.34
CA ARG A 38 12.07 -4.41 -1.29
C ARG A 38 13.55 -4.13 -1.53
N SER A 39 13.94 -2.86 -1.66
CA SER A 39 15.34 -2.45 -1.79
C SER A 39 16.19 -2.83 -0.59
N LEU A 40 15.57 -2.97 0.59
CA LEU A 40 16.19 -3.46 1.83
C LEU A 40 16.08 -4.99 2.01
N GLY A 41 15.65 -5.73 0.99
CA GLY A 41 15.48 -7.18 1.04
C GLY A 41 14.28 -7.65 1.88
N ARG A 42 13.29 -6.77 2.12
CA ARG A 42 12.07 -7.10 2.87
C ARG A 42 10.87 -7.28 1.94
N GLY A 43 10.26 -8.46 2.03
CA GLY A 43 8.97 -8.72 1.40
C GLY A 43 7.83 -8.00 2.11
N SER A 44 6.79 -7.65 1.38
CA SER A 44 5.56 -7.09 1.93
C SER A 44 4.36 -7.40 1.04
N VAL A 45 3.16 -7.38 1.61
CA VAL A 45 1.89 -7.68 0.94
C VAL A 45 0.92 -6.53 1.17
N LEU A 46 0.44 -5.95 0.08
CA LEU A 46 -0.60 -4.92 0.12
C LEU A 46 -1.97 -5.57 -0.06
N TYR A 47 -2.89 -5.28 0.85
CA TYR A 47 -4.26 -5.80 0.81
C TYR A 47 -5.22 -4.74 1.34
N LEU A 48 -6.51 -4.96 1.11
CA LEU A 48 -7.58 -4.15 1.70
C LEU A 48 -8.13 -4.87 2.93
N ASP A 49 -8.28 -4.16 4.05
CA ASP A 49 -8.87 -4.73 5.26
C ASP A 49 -10.40 -4.88 5.14
N GLY A 50 -11.06 -5.32 6.22
CA GLY A 50 -12.52 -5.49 6.26
C GLY A 50 -13.32 -4.19 6.08
N ARG A 51 -12.67 -3.02 6.10
CA ARG A 51 -13.26 -1.70 5.84
C ARG A 51 -12.87 -1.15 4.47
N ALA A 52 -12.25 -1.97 3.63
CA ALA A 52 -11.69 -1.58 2.33
C ALA A 52 -10.56 -0.53 2.43
N GLU A 53 -9.89 -0.43 3.58
CA GLU A 53 -8.73 0.43 3.76
C GLU A 53 -7.45 -0.30 3.35
N PRO A 54 -6.54 0.34 2.59
CA PRO A 54 -5.30 -0.29 2.17
C PRO A 54 -4.31 -0.41 3.34
N VAL A 55 -3.77 -1.62 3.51
CA VAL A 55 -2.82 -1.99 4.56
C VAL A 55 -1.64 -2.71 3.94
N LEU A 56 -0.42 -2.32 4.34
CA LEU A 56 0.80 -3.03 3.96
C LEU A 56 1.23 -3.95 5.11
N SER A 57 1.16 -5.26 4.88
CA SER A 57 1.65 -6.29 5.80
C SER A 57 3.11 -6.60 5.51
N VAL A 58 3.95 -6.52 6.54
CA VAL A 58 5.39 -6.80 6.46
C VAL A 58 5.73 -7.99 7.39
N PRO A 59 6.20 -9.13 6.87
CA PRO A 59 6.59 -10.27 7.70
C PRO A 59 7.74 -9.93 8.65
N VAL A 60 7.55 -10.15 9.95
CA VAL A 60 8.58 -10.01 10.98
C VAL A 60 9.08 -11.40 11.37
N LEU A 61 10.16 -11.84 10.70
CA LEU A 61 10.70 -13.20 10.82
C LEU A 61 11.06 -13.57 12.28
N SER A 62 11.55 -12.60 13.07
CA SER A 62 11.95 -12.81 14.46
C SER A 62 10.78 -13.10 15.41
N ARG A 63 9.54 -12.79 15.02
CA ARG A 63 8.36 -12.88 15.90
C ARG A 63 7.25 -13.76 15.34
N ARG A 64 7.46 -14.48 14.23
CA ARG A 64 6.42 -15.24 13.48
C ARG A 64 5.09 -14.46 13.36
N ARG A 65 5.18 -13.15 13.18
CA ARG A 65 4.02 -12.24 13.07
C ARG A 65 4.24 -11.30 11.90
N SER A 66 3.17 -10.73 11.38
CA SER A 66 3.24 -9.63 10.43
C SER A 66 3.02 -8.31 11.13
N LEU A 67 3.72 -7.27 10.67
CA LEU A 67 3.50 -5.90 11.05
C LEU A 67 2.53 -5.28 10.04
N ALA A 68 1.43 -4.71 10.51
CA ALA A 68 0.55 -3.90 9.69
C ALA A 68 1.07 -2.46 9.66
N VAL A 69 1.22 -1.91 8.45
CA VAL A 69 1.57 -0.52 8.21
C VAL A 69 0.40 0.17 7.54
N LEU A 70 0.01 1.30 8.12
CA LEU A 70 -1.07 2.16 7.64
C LEU A 70 -0.50 3.48 7.16
N VAL A 71 -1.25 4.16 6.30
CA VAL A 71 -0.98 5.55 5.91
C VAL A 71 -2.18 6.41 6.32
N VAL A 72 -1.93 7.40 7.17
CA VAL A 72 -2.95 8.31 7.67
C VAL A 72 -2.68 9.73 7.22
N GLN A 73 -3.75 10.50 7.05
CA GLN A 73 -3.68 11.94 6.83
C GLN A 73 -4.16 12.64 8.09
N ASP A 74 -3.41 13.63 8.56
CA ASP A 74 -3.87 14.56 9.59
C ASP A 74 -3.48 16.00 9.23
N GLY A 75 -3.66 16.94 10.16
CA GLY A 75 -3.35 18.35 9.95
C GLY A 75 -1.88 18.65 9.57
N GLY A 76 -0.96 17.70 9.77
CA GLY A 76 0.44 17.80 9.36
C GLY A 76 0.76 17.11 8.02
N GLY A 77 -0.24 16.52 7.36
CA GLY A 77 -0.09 15.78 6.11
C GLY A 77 -0.09 14.26 6.30
N TRP A 78 0.54 13.56 5.36
CA TRP A 78 0.53 12.09 5.33
C TRP A 78 1.63 11.49 6.22
N SER A 79 1.34 10.37 6.88
CA SER A 79 2.30 9.65 7.72
C SER A 79 2.10 8.14 7.65
N TYR A 80 3.22 7.41 7.69
CA TYR A 80 3.24 5.97 7.94
C TYR A 80 3.06 5.69 9.43
N LEU A 81 2.25 4.69 9.77
CA LEU A 81 2.00 4.23 11.14
C LEU A 81 2.15 2.72 11.26
N TRP A 82 2.80 2.26 12.34
CA TRP A 82 2.90 0.83 12.66
C TRP A 82 3.13 0.57 14.16
N ASP A 83 2.83 -0.65 14.62
CA ASP A 83 2.97 -1.11 16.02
C ASP A 83 2.27 -0.17 17.04
N ALA A 84 1.22 0.53 16.60
CA ALA A 84 0.43 1.55 17.33
C ALA A 84 1.17 2.81 17.81
N VAL A 85 2.50 2.79 17.90
CA VAL A 85 3.30 3.88 18.50
C VAL A 85 4.28 4.53 17.53
N HIS A 86 4.64 3.86 16.45
CA HIS A 86 5.61 4.40 15.50
C HIS A 86 4.90 5.20 14.42
N ARG A 87 5.44 6.39 14.19
CA ARG A 87 4.95 7.32 13.18
C ARG A 87 6.11 7.99 12.48
N THR A 88 6.07 7.97 11.15
CA THR A 88 7.04 8.66 10.31
C THR A 88 6.32 9.45 9.22
N PRO A 89 6.63 10.75 9.03
CA PRO A 89 6.07 11.52 7.93
C PRO A 89 6.30 10.85 6.57
N ALA A 90 5.35 10.95 5.66
CA ALA A 90 5.43 10.30 4.35
C ALA A 90 6.63 10.75 3.50
N GLY A 91 7.08 12.00 3.69
CA GLY A 91 8.30 12.53 3.05
C GLY A 91 9.60 11.84 3.53
N ALA A 92 9.57 11.15 4.67
CA ALA A 92 10.68 10.41 5.24
C ALA A 92 10.54 8.88 5.00
N MET A 93 10.05 8.49 3.82
CA MET A 93 9.79 7.09 3.45
C MET A 93 10.98 6.16 3.69
N GLN A 94 12.21 6.60 3.38
CA GLN A 94 13.42 5.80 3.59
C GLN A 94 13.65 5.47 5.07
N ILE A 95 13.47 6.44 5.96
CA ILE A 95 13.57 6.25 7.42
C ILE A 95 12.51 5.26 7.90
N ALA A 96 11.27 5.39 7.40
CA ALA A 96 10.20 4.45 7.73
C ALA A 96 10.57 3.02 7.29
N ALA A 97 11.08 2.85 6.07
CA ALA A 97 11.49 1.55 5.53
C ALA A 97 12.61 0.91 6.36
N GLU A 98 13.63 1.69 6.76
CA GLU A 98 14.75 1.21 7.59
C GLU A 98 14.32 0.78 8.98
N GLN A 99 13.45 1.56 9.62
CA GLN A 99 12.88 1.25 10.94
C GLN A 99 12.01 -0.02 10.87
N ILE A 100 11.15 -0.14 9.86
CA ILE A 100 10.29 -1.32 9.65
C ILE A 100 11.13 -2.55 9.31
N ALA A 101 12.17 -2.40 8.49
CA ALA A 101 13.08 -3.49 8.13
C ALA A 101 13.98 -3.95 9.30
N GLY A 102 14.01 -3.17 10.39
CA GLY A 102 14.87 -3.40 11.54
C GLY A 102 16.35 -3.17 11.25
N VAL A 103 16.66 -2.35 10.22
CA VAL A 103 18.03 -1.98 9.83
C VAL A 103 18.59 -0.90 10.76
N ALA A 104 17.72 -0.04 11.30
CA ALA A 104 18.08 0.88 12.37
C ALA A 104 17.94 0.16 13.74
N ARG A 105 19.04 -0.43 14.22
CA ARG A 105 19.26 -0.81 15.62
C ARG A 105 20.68 -0.53 16.04
#